data_AF-A0A7K4CV78-F1
#
_entry.id   AF-A0A7K4CV78-F1
#
_cell.length_a   1.000
_cell.length_b   1.000
_cell.length_c   1.000
_cell.angle_alpha   90.00
_cell.angle_beta   90.00
_cell.angle_gamma   90.00
#
_symmetry.space_group_name_H-M   'P 1'
#
loop_
_entity.id
_entity.type
_entity.pdbx_description
1 polymer ?
#
loop_
_entity_poly.entity_id
_entity_poly.type
_entity_poly.pdbx_seq_one_letter_code
_entity_poly.pdbx_strand_id
1 'polypeptide(L)'
;SGDVLEQIVATITRDAELWAREMAIAELGTTELEQESELKGVLIIFVAFIAGSMFPTLPYMALQFLDPNVLFWVATVVTFFGLFLVGALKKVVTGQNWIKSGLEMLIAGTLAFLASYGIGLLVGVSV
;
A
#
# COMPACT_ATOMS: atom_id res chain seq x y z
N SER A 1 40.81 12.12 -16.23
CA SER A 1 41.17 12.16 -17.66
C SER A 1 42.09 10.97 -17.93
N GLY A 2 41.74 10.13 -18.90
CA GLY A 2 42.52 8.96 -19.29
C GLY A 2 41.81 8.23 -20.42
N ASP A 3 42.57 7.60 -21.30
CA ASP A 3 42.07 6.96 -22.54
C ASP A 3 40.88 6.02 -22.32
N VAL A 4 40.83 5.38 -21.15
CA VAL A 4 39.74 4.48 -20.74
C VAL A 4 38.40 5.22 -20.62
N LEU A 5 38.39 6.43 -20.06
CA LEU A 5 37.16 7.21 -19.89
C LEU A 5 36.62 7.65 -21.27
N GLU A 6 37.51 8.07 -22.16
CA GLU A 6 37.14 8.46 -23.52
C GLU A 6 36.58 7.29 -24.32
N GLN A 7 37.16 6.09 -24.18
CA GLN A 7 36.59 4.88 -24.81
C GLN A 7 35.21 4.54 -24.27
N ILE A 8 34.97 4.67 -22.96
CA ILE A 8 33.66 4.41 -22.34
C ILE A 8 32.62 5.41 -22.88
N VAL A 9 32.93 6.72 -22.86
CA VAL A 9 32.02 7.76 -23.36
C VAL A 9 31.73 7.56 -24.85
N ALA A 10 32.74 7.26 -25.66
CA ALA A 10 32.56 7.01 -27.09
C ALA A 10 31.72 5.75 -27.36
N THR A 11 31.80 4.74 -26.51
CA THR A 11 31.00 3.52 -26.63
C THR A 11 29.54 3.78 -26.27
N ILE A 12 29.28 4.49 -25.16
CA ILE A 12 27.94 4.83 -24.67
C ILE A 12 27.22 5.78 -25.64
N THR A 13 27.90 6.83 -26.10
CA THR A 13 27.29 7.86 -26.98
C THR A 13 27.07 7.40 -28.42
N ARG A 14 27.66 6.26 -28.84
CA ARG A 14 27.44 5.67 -30.16
C ARG A 14 26.05 5.05 -30.30
N ASP A 15 25.45 4.64 -29.19
CA ASP A 15 24.12 4.07 -29.14
C ASP A 15 23.17 5.08 -28.48
N ALA A 16 22.24 5.62 -29.27
CA ALA A 16 21.33 6.66 -28.81
C ALA A 16 20.40 6.16 -27.67
N GLU A 17 20.06 4.87 -27.67
CA GLU A 17 19.21 4.25 -26.65
C GLU A 17 20.00 4.07 -25.34
N LEU A 18 21.24 3.59 -25.43
CA LEU A 18 22.15 3.47 -24.29
C LEU A 18 22.49 4.85 -23.70
N TRP A 19 22.77 5.85 -24.54
CA TRP A 19 23.06 7.20 -24.08
C TRP A 19 21.85 7.85 -23.38
N ALA A 20 20.65 7.72 -23.94
CA ALA A 20 19.42 8.21 -23.32
C ALA A 20 19.14 7.52 -21.98
N ARG A 21 19.37 6.20 -21.90
CA ARG A 21 19.26 5.43 -20.66
C ARG A 21 20.22 5.91 -19.57
N GLU A 22 21.49 6.10 -19.90
CA GLU A 22 22.49 6.58 -18.93
C GLU A 22 22.21 8.02 -18.48
N MET A 23 21.75 8.90 -19.38
CA MET A 23 21.31 10.25 -18.99
C MET A 23 20.06 10.20 -18.10
N ALA A 24 19.07 9.35 -18.40
CA ALA A 24 17.88 9.20 -17.57
C ALA A 24 18.23 8.68 -16.16
N ILE A 25 19.14 7.69 -16.06
CA ILE A 25 19.62 7.20 -14.76
C ILE A 25 20.37 8.32 -14.02
N ALA A 26 21.24 9.07 -14.69
CA ALA A 26 22.06 10.12 -14.08
C ALA A 26 21.25 11.35 -13.64
N GLU A 27 20.25 11.76 -14.41
CA GLU A 27 19.40 12.93 -14.13
C GLU A 27 18.26 12.60 -13.16
N LEU A 28 17.59 11.46 -13.35
CA LEU A 28 16.40 11.09 -12.58
C LEU A 28 16.71 10.18 -11.38
N GLY A 29 17.91 9.60 -11.33
CA GLY A 29 18.32 8.69 -10.25
C GLY A 29 17.59 7.34 -10.27
N THR A 30 16.86 7.03 -11.34
CA THR A 30 16.04 5.82 -11.46
C THR A 30 16.86 4.69 -12.08
N THR A 31 17.15 3.64 -11.32
CA THR A 31 17.88 2.45 -11.83
C THR A 31 16.97 1.49 -12.60
N GLU A 32 15.66 1.60 -12.38
CA GLU A 32 14.62 0.76 -13.00
C GLU A 32 13.96 1.52 -14.15
N LEU A 33 14.40 1.22 -15.37
CA LEU A 33 13.70 1.60 -16.61
C LEU A 33 12.89 0.43 -17.18
N GLU A 34 12.85 -0.69 -16.46
CA GLU A 34 12.08 -1.86 -16.86
C GLU A 34 10.60 -1.57 -16.63
N GLN A 35 9.81 -1.61 -17.70
CA GLN A 35 8.36 -1.55 -17.63
C GLN A 35 7.88 -2.82 -16.92
N GLU A 36 7.75 -2.77 -15.59
CA GLU A 36 6.93 -3.75 -14.91
C GLU A 36 5.55 -3.78 -15.56
N SER A 37 5.01 -4.98 -15.78
CA SER A 37 3.73 -5.13 -16.46
C SER A 37 2.63 -4.39 -15.68
N GLU A 38 2.13 -3.30 -16.25
CA GLU A 38 1.08 -2.45 -15.67
C GLU A 38 -0.13 -3.28 -15.21
N LEU A 39 -0.51 -4.30 -16.01
CA LEU A 39 -1.60 -5.22 -15.70
C LEU A 39 -1.36 -6.05 -14.45
N LYS A 40 -0.12 -6.48 -14.19
CA LYS A 40 0.21 -7.24 -12.98
C LYS A 40 0.04 -6.37 -11.74
N GLY A 41 0.54 -5.12 -11.78
CA GLY A 41 0.40 -4.17 -10.68
C GLY A 41 -1.07 -3.91 -10.33
N VAL A 42 -1.90 -3.64 -11.33
CA VAL A 42 -3.35 -3.43 -11.14
C VAL A 42 -4.02 -4.67 -10.54
N LEU A 43 -3.70 -5.87 -11.02
CA LEU A 43 -4.30 -7.11 -10.52
C LEU A 43 -3.92 -7.36 -9.05
N ILE A 44 -2.66 -7.08 -8.69
CA ILE A 44 -2.18 -7.23 -7.30
C ILE A 44 -2.93 -6.28 -6.37
N ILE A 45 -3.07 -5.00 -6.75
CA ILE A 45 -3.79 -4.01 -5.95
C ILE A 45 -5.27 -4.40 -5.82
N PHE A 46 -5.89 -4.85 -6.90
CA PHE A 46 -7.29 -5.29 -6.89
C PHE A 46 -7.53 -6.45 -5.92
N VAL A 47 -6.72 -7.51 -6.01
CA VAL A 47 -6.82 -8.66 -5.11
C VAL A 47 -6.51 -8.27 -3.67
N ALA A 48 -5.51 -7.42 -3.45
CA ALA A 48 -5.18 -6.91 -2.13
C ALA A 48 -6.32 -6.09 -1.53
N PHE A 49 -7.03 -5.29 -2.33
CA PHE A 49 -8.17 -4.50 -1.87
C PHE A 49 -9.34 -5.38 -1.48
N ILE A 50 -9.65 -6.41 -2.28
CA ILE A 50 -10.67 -7.40 -1.93
C ILE A 50 -10.30 -8.07 -0.62
N ALA A 51 -9.10 -8.63 -0.51
CA ALA A 51 -8.64 -9.31 0.70
C ALA A 51 -8.65 -8.39 1.94
N GLY A 52 -8.24 -7.13 1.79
CA GLY A 52 -8.28 -6.14 2.86
C GLY A 52 -9.71 -5.78 3.29
N SER A 53 -10.64 -5.68 2.34
CA SER A 53 -12.05 -5.40 2.61
C SER A 53 -12.78 -6.55 3.30
N MET A 54 -12.23 -7.77 3.27
CA MET A 54 -12.82 -8.92 3.95
C MET A 54 -12.82 -8.75 5.47
N PHE A 55 -11.83 -8.07 6.07
CA PHE A 55 -11.79 -7.87 7.52
C PHE A 55 -13.04 -7.18 8.09
N PRO A 56 -13.48 -6.02 7.57
CA PRO A 56 -14.70 -5.38 8.05
C PRO A 56 -15.99 -6.08 7.59
N THR A 57 -15.99 -6.76 6.45
CA THR A 57 -17.23 -7.32 5.85
C THR A 57 -17.54 -8.76 6.30
N LEU A 58 -16.51 -9.58 6.55
CA LEU A 58 -16.66 -10.99 6.94
C LEU A 58 -17.56 -11.18 8.15
N PRO A 59 -17.44 -10.39 9.25
CA PRO A 59 -18.30 -10.57 10.41
C PRO A 59 -19.78 -10.41 10.06
N TYR A 60 -20.13 -9.39 9.26
CA TYR A 60 -21.51 -9.17 8.81
C TYR A 60 -22.05 -10.28 7.91
N MET A 61 -21.18 -10.95 7.14
CA MET A 61 -21.59 -12.07 6.29
C MET A 61 -21.73 -13.39 7.08
N ALA A 62 -20.80 -13.65 7.99
CA ALA A 62 -20.68 -14.95 8.66
C ALA A 62 -21.47 -15.02 9.98
N LEU A 63 -21.67 -13.91 10.66
CA LEU A 63 -22.22 -13.84 12.03
C LEU A 63 -23.57 -13.12 12.07
N GLN A 64 -24.34 -13.18 10.99
CA GLN A 64 -25.67 -12.55 10.85
C GLN A 64 -26.70 -12.99 11.91
N PHE A 65 -26.45 -14.08 12.63
CA PHE A 65 -27.31 -14.59 13.70
C PHE A 65 -27.06 -13.91 15.06
N LEU A 66 -26.02 -13.07 15.18
CA LEU A 66 -25.74 -12.31 16.39
C LEU A 66 -26.61 -11.05 16.48
N ASP A 67 -26.77 -10.53 17.71
CA ASP A 67 -27.38 -9.21 17.92
C ASP A 67 -26.60 -8.13 17.15
N PRO A 68 -27.27 -7.18 16.49
CA PRO A 68 -26.61 -6.13 15.69
C PRO A 68 -25.54 -5.34 16.46
N ASN A 69 -25.75 -5.07 17.76
CA ASN A 69 -24.77 -4.35 18.57
C ASN A 69 -23.51 -5.19 18.81
N VAL A 70 -23.70 -6.48 19.09
CA VAL A 70 -22.58 -7.42 19.27
C VAL A 70 -21.82 -7.57 17.95
N LEU A 71 -22.55 -7.68 16.84
CA LEU A 71 -21.98 -7.80 15.51
C LEU A 71 -21.12 -6.60 15.13
N PHE A 72 -21.59 -5.38 15.44
CA PHE A 72 -20.83 -4.15 15.23
C PHE A 72 -19.48 -4.20 15.97
N TRP A 73 -19.49 -4.50 17.27
CA TRP A 73 -18.26 -4.58 18.07
C TRP A 73 -17.29 -5.66 17.58
N VAL A 74 -17.82 -6.84 17.22
CA VAL A 74 -17.00 -7.91 16.63
C VAL A 74 -16.37 -7.43 15.32
N ALA A 75 -17.13 -6.78 14.45
CA ALA A 75 -16.62 -6.25 13.19
C ALA A 75 -15.53 -5.18 13.39
N THR A 76 -15.71 -4.28 14.36
CA THR A 76 -14.71 -3.28 14.72
C THR A 76 -13.40 -3.94 15.17
N VAL A 77 -13.47 -4.92 16.08
CA VAL A 77 -12.26 -5.61 16.59
C VAL A 77 -11.55 -6.36 15.48
N VAL A 78 -12.27 -7.09 14.63
CA VAL A 78 -11.69 -7.82 13.48
C VAL A 78 -11.02 -6.85 12.50
N THR A 79 -11.65 -5.69 12.25
CA THR A 79 -11.10 -4.65 11.37
C THR A 79 -9.81 -4.06 11.94
N PHE A 80 -9.81 -3.71 13.23
CA PHE A 80 -8.63 -3.15 13.90
C PHE A 80 -7.48 -4.16 13.93
N PHE A 81 -7.78 -5.43 14.20
CA PHE A 81 -6.81 -6.50 14.10
C PHE A 81 -6.24 -6.62 12.68
N GLY A 82 -7.10 -6.58 11.65
CA GLY A 82 -6.68 -6.58 10.25
C GLY A 82 -5.77 -5.40 9.89
N LEU A 83 -6.12 -4.18 10.32
CA LEU A 83 -5.29 -2.99 10.13
C LEU A 83 -3.91 -3.13 10.79
N PHE A 84 -3.88 -3.61 12.02
CA PHE A 84 -2.62 -3.86 12.73
C PHE A 84 -1.79 -4.94 12.03
N LEU A 85 -2.41 -6.03 11.57
CA LEU A 85 -1.74 -7.12 10.86
C LEU A 85 -1.10 -6.61 9.56
N VAL A 86 -1.86 -5.88 8.73
CA VAL A 86 -1.35 -5.31 7.47
C VAL A 86 -0.23 -4.30 7.74
N GLY A 87 -0.39 -3.44 8.75
CA GLY A 87 0.65 -2.51 9.19
C GLY A 87 1.91 -3.23 9.69
N ALA A 88 1.76 -4.30 10.46
CA ALA A 88 2.88 -5.10 10.95
C ALA A 88 3.59 -5.84 9.81
N LEU A 89 2.86 -6.38 8.84
CA LEU A 89 3.42 -7.04 7.65
C LEU A 89 4.25 -6.07 6.79
N LYS A 90 3.94 -4.77 6.81
CA LYS A 90 4.74 -3.72 6.15
C LYS A 90 6.21 -3.72 6.62
N LYS A 91 6.53 -4.23 7.82
CA LYS A 91 7.91 -4.44 8.27
C LYS A 91 8.73 -5.26 7.28
N VAL A 92 8.14 -6.29 6.67
CA VAL A 92 8.86 -7.21 5.78
C VAL A 92 9.49 -6.45 4.61
N VAL A 93 8.80 -5.42 4.12
CA VAL A 93 9.24 -4.62 2.97
C VAL A 93 10.06 -3.40 3.40
N THR A 94 9.66 -2.73 4.50
CA THR A 94 10.25 -1.45 4.91
C THR A 94 11.37 -1.57 5.94
N GLY A 95 11.59 -2.74 6.53
CA GLY A 95 12.57 -2.97 7.59
C GLY A 95 12.25 -2.30 8.94
N GLN A 96 11.15 -1.57 9.05
CA GLN A 96 10.77 -0.85 10.27
C GLN A 96 10.24 -1.77 11.38
N ASN A 97 10.16 -1.27 12.61
CA ASN A 97 9.60 -2.04 13.72
C ASN A 97 8.11 -2.34 13.48
N TRP A 98 7.75 -3.64 13.50
CA TRP A 98 6.40 -4.15 13.26
C TRP A 98 5.35 -3.55 14.19
N ILE A 99 5.67 -3.36 15.48
CA ILE A 99 4.73 -2.80 16.45
C ILE A 99 4.43 -1.34 16.09
N LYS A 100 5.47 -0.57 15.74
CA LYS A 100 5.33 0.85 15.40
C LYS A 100 4.50 1.00 14.12
N SER A 101 4.80 0.22 13.08
CA SER A 101 4.07 0.30 11.81
C SER A 101 2.62 -0.18 11.94
N GLY A 102 2.37 -1.22 12.74
CA GLY A 102 1.00 -1.66 13.08
C GLY A 102 0.22 -0.58 13.83
N LEU A 103 0.83 0.09 14.82
CA LEU A 103 0.20 1.18 15.56
C LEU A 103 -0.08 2.42 14.69
N GLU A 104 0.84 2.79 13.80
CA GLU A 104 0.63 3.86 12.82
C GLU A 104 -0.62 3.58 11.97
N MET A 105 -0.79 2.33 11.52
CA MET A 105 -1.94 1.94 10.71
C MET A 105 -3.25 1.92 11.52
N LEU A 106 -3.22 1.49 12.78
CA LEU A 106 -4.36 1.57 13.70
C LEU A 106 -4.79 3.03 13.95
N ILE A 107 -3.84 3.94 14.17
CA ILE A 107 -4.14 5.36 14.40
C ILE A 107 -4.79 5.96 13.15
N ALA A 108 -4.21 5.71 11.97
CA ALA A 108 -4.77 6.18 10.71
C ALA A 108 -6.20 5.65 10.47
N GLY A 109 -6.43 4.36 10.70
CA GLY A 109 -7.75 3.75 10.58
C GLY A 109 -8.75 4.27 11.59
N THR A 110 -8.33 4.51 12.84
CA THR A 110 -9.19 5.09 13.89
C THR A 110 -9.61 6.52 13.54
N LEU A 111 -8.68 7.34 13.03
CA LEU A 111 -9.00 8.69 12.57
C LEU A 111 -9.99 8.68 11.41
N ALA A 112 -9.79 7.78 10.44
CA ALA A 112 -10.70 7.61 9.30
C ALA A 112 -12.10 7.13 9.76
N PHE A 113 -12.15 6.19 10.71
CA PHE A 113 -13.39 5.71 11.31
C PHE A 113 -14.14 6.84 12.02
N LEU A 114 -13.47 7.60 12.88
CA LEU A 114 -14.08 8.73 13.60
C LEU A 114 -14.60 9.81 12.64
N ALA A 115 -13.84 10.13 11.59
CA ALA A 115 -14.28 11.06 10.56
C ALA A 115 -15.54 10.55 9.83
N SER A 116 -15.53 9.29 9.40
CA SER A 116 -16.65 8.68 8.69
C SER A 116 -17.90 8.57 9.57
N TYR A 117 -17.74 8.15 10.82
CA TYR A 117 -18.82 8.07 11.81
C TYR A 117 -19.40 9.45 12.11
N GLY A 118 -18.54 10.46 12.29
CA GLY A 118 -18.97 11.85 12.49
C GLY A 118 -19.79 12.39 11.32
N ILE A 119 -19.37 12.10 10.07
CA ILE A 119 -20.15 12.45 8.88
C ILE A 119 -21.51 11.71 8.88
N GLY A 120 -21.54 10.43 9.22
CA GLY A 120 -22.79 9.66 9.33
C GLY A 120 -23.79 10.29 10.29
N LEU A 121 -23.31 10.71 11.47
CA LEU A 121 -24.13 11.43 12.45
C LEU A 121 -24.67 12.76 11.91
N LEU A 122 -23.85 13.55 11.19
CA LEU A 122 -24.28 14.84 10.63
C LEU A 122 -25.35 14.69 9.54
N VAL A 123 -25.28 13.63 8.74
CA VAL A 123 -26.26 13.34 7.68
C VAL A 123 -27.53 12.71 8.26
N GLY A 124 -27.56 12.37 9.55
CA GLY A 124 -28.71 11.72 10.19
C GLY A 124 -28.83 10.23 9.85
N VAL A 125 -27.78 9.63 9.30
CA VAL A 125 -27.67 8.18 9.16
C VAL A 125 -27.08 7.67 10.48
N SER A 126 -27.95 7.46 11.47
CA SER A 126 -27.56 6.76 12.70
C SER A 126 -27.31 5.30 12.34
N VAL A 127 -26.03 4.91 12.28
CA VAL A 127 -25.56 3.52 12.13
C VAL A 127 -25.76 2.77 13.43
#